data_AF-A0A2E0WBN1-F1
#
_entry.id   AF-A0A2E0WBN1-F1
#
_cell.length_a   1.000
_cell.length_b   1.000
_cell.length_c   1.000
_cell.angle_alpha   90.00
_cell.angle_beta   90.00
_cell.angle_gamma   90.00
#
_symmetry.space_group_name_H-M   'P 1'
#
loop_
_entity.id
_entity.type
_entity.pdbx_description
1 polymer ?
#
loop_
_entity_poly.entity_id
_entity_poly.type
_entity_poly.pdbx_seq_one_letter_code
_entity_poly.pdbx_strand_id
1 'polypeptide(L)' 'MDSDEQLTAVMAADPAELSYEQARDGLLKVVHQLEEGNPTLEQSMQLWEKGEQLAARCQNYLDEAQNRLDQVQQTADSAD' A
#
# COMPACT_ATOMS: atom_id res chain seq x y z
N MET A 1 21.32 2.55 -1.43
CA MET A 1 20.84 2.12 -0.10
C MET A 1 20.63 0.64 -0.19
N ASP A 2 21.03 -0.06 0.86
CA ASP A 2 20.92 -1.51 0.94
C ASP A 2 19.45 -1.94 0.92
N SER A 3 19.13 -3.08 0.30
CA SER A 3 17.74 -3.57 0.24
C SER A 3 17.16 -3.78 1.64
N ASP A 4 17.99 -4.24 2.59
CA ASP A 4 17.61 -4.44 3.98
C ASP A 4 17.29 -3.13 4.71
N GLU A 5 18.03 -2.06 4.39
CA GLU A 5 17.79 -0.72 4.95
C GLU A 5 16.46 -0.15 4.48
N GLN A 6 16.12 -0.38 3.20
CA GLN A 6 14.83 0.04 2.65
C GLN A 6 13.66 -0.77 3.22
N LEU A 7 13.82 -2.08 3.42
CA LEU A 7 12.80 -2.90 4.05
C LEU A 7 12.54 -2.45 5.49
N THR A 8 13.59 -2.13 6.23
CA THR A 8 13.49 -1.58 7.59
C THR A 8 12.71 -0.27 7.61
N ALA A 9 13.00 0.64 6.66
CA ALA A 9 12.25 1.89 6.53
C ALA A 9 10.77 1.66 6.20
N VAL A 10 10.44 0.71 5.33
CA VAL A 10 9.05 0.32 5.01
C VAL A 10 8.34 -0.23 6.25
N MET A 11 9.01 -1.09 7.02
CA MET A 11 8.43 -1.66 8.25
C MET A 11 8.11 -0.56 9.28
N ALA A 12 8.98 0.44 9.44
CA ALA A 12 8.84 1.51 10.42
C ALA A 12 7.84 2.62 10.02
N ALA A 13 7.59 2.85 8.73
CA ALA A 13 6.73 3.94 8.27
C ALA A 13 5.25 3.72 8.65
N ASP A 14 4.52 4.77 9.04
CA ASP A 14 3.07 4.68 9.19
C ASP A 14 2.40 4.65 7.81
N PRO A 15 1.67 3.58 7.43
CA PRO A 15 1.00 3.49 6.14
C PRO A 15 0.00 4.63 5.88
N ALA A 16 -0.61 5.20 6.92
CA ALA A 16 -1.56 6.30 6.78
C ALA A 16 -0.91 7.58 6.21
N GLU A 17 0.38 7.78 6.46
CA GLU A 17 1.15 8.95 6.05
C GLU A 17 1.82 8.77 4.67
N LEU A 18 1.75 7.58 4.09
CA LEU A 18 2.38 7.29 2.80
C LEU A 18 1.56 7.83 1.62
N SER A 19 2.26 8.27 0.57
CA SER A 19 1.68 8.45 -0.76
C SER A 19 1.28 7.09 -1.37
N TYR A 20 0.45 7.11 -2.42
CA TYR A 20 0.08 5.90 -3.14
C TYR A 20 1.31 5.15 -3.67
N GLU A 21 2.25 5.86 -4.31
CA GLU A 21 3.47 5.25 -4.86
C GLU A 21 4.35 4.67 -3.77
N GLN A 22 4.51 5.38 -2.65
CA GLN A 22 5.28 4.89 -1.52
C GLN A 22 4.67 3.63 -0.90
N ALA A 23 3.34 3.61 -0.72
CA ALA A 23 2.62 2.45 -0.21
C ALA A 23 2.73 1.24 -1.16
N ARG A 24 2.55 1.47 -2.47
CA ARG A 24 2.68 0.44 -3.52
C ARG A 24 4.09 -0.13 -3.58
N ASP A 25 5.10 0.73 -3.60
CA ASP A 25 6.50 0.30 -3.68
C ASP A 25 6.93 -0.43 -2.40
N GLY A 26 6.41 -0.01 -1.24
CA GLY A 26 6.56 -0.73 0.02
C GLY A 26 5.91 -2.11 -0.02
N LEU A 27 4.69 -2.22 -0.56
CA LEU A 27 3.97 -3.49 -0.70
C LEU A 27 4.74 -4.47 -1.59
N LEU A 28 5.25 -4.01 -2.74
CA LEU A 28 6.07 -4.83 -3.62
C LEU A 28 7.32 -5.40 -2.91
N LYS A 29 7.97 -4.59 -2.07
CA LYS A 29 9.13 -5.04 -1.28
C LYS A 29 8.75 -6.10 -0.24
N VAL A 30 7.63 -5.90 0.45
CA VAL A 30 7.11 -6.88 1.43
C VAL A 30 6.80 -8.21 0.75
N VAL A 31 6.10 -8.18 -0.38
CA VAL A 31 5.78 -9.38 -1.16
C VAL A 31 7.07 -10.08 -1.61
N HIS A 32 8.03 -9.32 -2.14
CA HIS A 32 9.31 -9.87 -2.56
C HIS A 32 10.02 -10.59 -1.40
N GLN A 33 10.05 -9.99 -0.21
CA GLN A 33 10.69 -10.60 0.96
C GLN A 33 10.01 -11.89 1.42
N LEU A 34 8.68 -11.97 1.30
CA LEU A 34 7.91 -13.18 1.60
C LEU A 34 8.21 -14.28 0.57
N GLU A 35 8.34 -13.93 -0.71
CA GLU A 35 8.61 -14.86 -1.81
C GLU A 35 10.03 -15.45 -1.78
N GLU A 36 11.02 -14.74 -1.22
CA GLU A 36 12.38 -15.24 -1.03
C GLU A 36 12.46 -16.46 -0.10
N GLY A 37 11.42 -16.71 0.70
CA GLY A 37 11.26 -17.96 1.46
C GLY A 37 12.23 -18.16 2.63
N ASN A 38 12.95 -17.10 3.03
CA ASN A 38 13.91 -17.12 4.13
C ASN A 38 13.48 -16.45 5.47
N PRO A 39 12.29 -15.84 5.66
CA PRO A 39 11.90 -15.31 6.97
C PRO A 39 11.48 -16.42 7.94
N THR A 40 11.73 -16.21 9.24
CA THR A 40 11.11 -17.02 10.29
C THR A 40 9.58 -16.85 10.28
N LEU A 41 8.84 -17.73 10.97
CA LEU A 41 7.38 -17.60 11.06
C LEU A 41 6.94 -16.24 11.61
N GLU A 42 7.57 -15.77 12.69
CA GLU A 42 7.25 -14.48 13.31
C GLU A 42 7.52 -13.31 12.34
N GLN A 43 8.64 -13.34 11.63
CA GLN A 43 8.95 -12.34 10.59
C GLN A 43 7.96 -12.41 9.42
N SER A 44 7.55 -13.61 9.02
CA SER A 44 6.55 -13.80 7.96
C SER A 44 5.20 -13.19 8.34
N MET A 45 4.79 -13.35 9.60
CA MET A 45 3.56 -12.73 10.13
C MET A 45 3.66 -11.21 10.13
N GLN A 46 4.78 -10.65 10.59
CA GLN A 46 5.00 -9.19 10.59
C GLN A 46 4.98 -8.60 9.18
N LEU A 47 5.66 -9.25 8.24
CA LEU A 47 5.66 -8.86 6.83
C LEU A 47 4.24 -8.93 6.25
N TRP A 48 3.50 -10.00 6.51
CA TRP A 48 2.12 -10.13 6.05
C TRP A 48 1.22 -9.02 6.61
N GLU A 49 1.25 -8.77 7.92
CA GLU A 49 0.47 -7.70 8.55
C GLU A 49 0.80 -6.33 7.96
N LYS A 50 2.09 -6.05 7.71
CA LYS A 50 2.49 -4.83 7.03
C LYS A 50 1.94 -4.77 5.60
N GLY A 51 2.02 -5.87 4.87
CA GLY A 51 1.49 -6.00 3.52
C GLY A 51 0.00 -5.63 3.46
N GLU A 52 -0.79 -6.16 4.39
CA GLU A 52 -2.22 -5.85 4.49
C GLU A 52 -2.48 -4.36 4.74
N GLN A 53 -1.71 -3.72 5.63
CA GLN A 53 -1.86 -2.30 5.90
C GLN A 53 -1.50 -1.42 4.68
N LEU A 54 -0.44 -1.79 3.96
CA LEU A 54 -0.03 -1.08 2.73
C LEU A 54 -1.04 -1.27 1.61
N ALA A 55 -1.59 -2.49 1.44
CA ALA A 55 -2.64 -2.78 0.48
C ALA A 55 -3.92 -1.97 0.79
N ALA A 56 -4.34 -1.92 2.06
CA ALA A 56 -5.47 -1.11 2.49
C ALA A 56 -5.26 0.39 2.19
N ARG A 57 -4.05 0.92 2.41
CA ARG A 57 -3.72 2.30 2.04
C ARG A 57 -3.87 2.54 0.55
N CYS A 58 -3.34 1.64 -0.28
CA CYS A 58 -3.49 1.72 -1.74
C CYS A 58 -4.96 1.70 -2.15
N GLN A 59 -5.76 0.81 -1.57
CA GLN A 59 -7.19 0.71 -1.87
C GLN A 59 -7.94 2.00 -1.51
N ASN A 60 -7.67 2.59 -0.34
CA ASN A 60 -8.29 3.85 0.08
C ASN A 60 -8.05 4.97 -0.95
N TYR A 61 -6.84 5.07 -1.50
CA TYR A 61 -6.54 6.03 -2.56
C TYR A 61 -7.35 5.80 -3.83
N LEU A 62 -7.50 4.53 -4.24
CA LEU A 62 -8.28 4.18 -5.43
C LEU A 62 -9.77 4.46 -5.22
N ASP A 63 -10.29 4.15 -4.04
CA ASP A 63 -11.69 4.42 -3.68
C ASP A 63 -11.98 5.93 -3.66
N GLU A 64 -11.10 6.74 -3.09
CA GLU A 64 -11.21 8.20 -3.14
C GLU A 64 -11.18 8.74 -4.57
N ALA A 65 -10.31 8.21 -5.43
CA ALA A 65 -10.23 8.61 -6.83
C ALA A 65 -11.52 8.25 -7.57
N GLN A 66 -12.04 7.04 -7.37
CA GLN A 66 -13.31 6.59 -7.96
C GLN A 66 -14.48 7.48 -7.51
N ASN A 67 -14.58 7.75 -6.21
CA ASN A 67 -15.64 8.60 -5.65
C ASN A 67 -15.63 10.02 -6.25
N ARG A 68 -14.45 10.56 -6.60
CA ARG A 68 -14.34 11.86 -7.29
C ARG A 68 -14.86 11.80 -8.72
N LEU A 69 -14.56 10.72 -9.44
CA LEU A 69 -15.06 10.50 -10.81
C LEU A 69 -16.58 10.37 -10.82
N ASP A 70 -17.13 9.60 -9.89
CA ASP A 70 -18.57 9.37 -9.78
C ASP A 70 -19.33 10.68 -9.51
N GLN A 71 -18.79 11.55 -8.65
CA GLN A 71 -19.36 12.88 -8.39
C GLN A 71 -19.34 13.77 -9.65
N VAL A 72 -18.25 13.77 -10.41
CA VAL A 72 -18.16 14.54 -11.66
C VAL A 72 -19.20 14.05 -12.67
N GLN A 73 -19.34 12.72 -12.81
CA GLN A 73 -20.33 12.13 -13.71
C GLN A 73 -21.76 12.51 -13.32
N GLN A 74 -22.11 12.40 -12.03
CA GLN A 74 -23.43 12.79 -11.52
C GLN A 74 -23.74 14.27 -11.78
N THR A 75 -22.77 15.16 -11.60
CA THR A 75 -22.96 16.60 -11.90
C THR A 75 -23.16 16.87 -13.39
N ALA A 76 -22.52 16.11 -14.27
CA ALA A 76 -22.70 16.24 -15.72
C ALA A 76 -24.09 15.76 -16.16
N ASP A 77 -24.56 14.63 -15.63
CA ASP A 77 -25.88 14.06 -15.97
C ASP A 77 -27.06 14.88 -15.40
N SER A 78 -26.82 15.70 -14.38
CA SER A 78 -27.84 16.57 -13.76
C SER A 78 -28.00 17.94 -14.46
N ALA A 79 -27.08 18.28 -15.37
CA ALA A 79 -27.03 19.57 -16.06
C ALA A 79 -27.60 19.55 -17.48
N ASP A 80 -28.06 18.37 -17.95
CA ASP A 80 -28.83 18.14 -19.18
C ASP A 80 -30.32 17.96 -18.85
#